data_AF-A0A368F6U1-F1
#
_entry.id   AF-A0A368F6U1-F1
#
_cell.length_a   1.000
_cell.length_b   1.000
_cell.length_c   1.000
_cell.angle_alpha   90.00
_cell.angle_beta   90.00
_cell.angle_gamma   90.00
#
_symmetry.space_group_name_H-M   'P 1'
#
loop_
_entity.id
_entity.type
_entity.pdbx_description
1 polymer ?
#
loop_
_entity_poly.entity_id
_entity_poly.type
_entity_poly.pdbx_seq_one_letter_code
_entity_poly.pdbx_strand_id
1 'polypeptide(L)' 'MNPGSPDPEKLQKSRDAMLDECKRCERLGILYYNFHPGSTTGACTNEDCLKTVAATIDYIVDNTDHIIMGESN' A
#
# COMPACT_ATOMS: atom_id res chain seq x y z
N MET A 1 -3.18 0.10 -8.88
CA MET A 1 -2.76 0.96 -7.76
C MET A 1 -1.32 1.37 -7.99
N ASN A 2 -0.91 2.56 -7.55
CA ASN A 2 0.50 2.92 -7.46
C ASN A 2 0.74 3.59 -6.09
N PRO A 3 1.03 2.81 -5.03
CA PRO A 3 1.26 3.35 -3.69
C PRO A 3 2.55 4.17 -3.58
N GLY A 4 3.41 4.17 -4.61
CA GLY A 4 4.57 5.06 -4.76
C GLY A 4 4.33 6.25 -5.71
N SER A 5 3.10 6.56 -6.10
CA SER A 5 2.85 7.67 -7.03
C SER A 5 3.13 9.02 -6.36
N PRO A 6 3.89 9.92 -7.01
CA PRO A 6 4.15 11.27 -6.48
C PRO A 6 2.93 12.20 -6.59
N ASP A 7 1.88 11.76 -7.28
CA ASP A 7 0.61 12.48 -7.42
C ASP A 7 -0.27 12.21 -6.19
N PRO A 8 -0.59 13.24 -5.36
CA PRO A 8 -1.32 13.07 -4.12
C PRO A 8 -2.72 12.46 -4.29
N GLU A 9 -3.43 12.79 -5.38
CA GLU A 9 -4.77 12.24 -5.64
C GLU A 9 -4.69 10.75 -6.00
N LYS A 10 -3.71 10.38 -6.83
CA LYS A 10 -3.48 8.97 -7.18
C LYS A 10 -2.99 8.15 -6.00
N LEU A 11 -2.16 8.75 -5.15
CA LEU A 11 -1.68 8.14 -3.91
C LEU A 11 -2.84 7.87 -2.96
N GLN A 12 -3.68 8.87 -2.67
CA GLN A 12 -4.83 8.70 -1.78
C GLN A 12 -5.82 7.66 -2.32
N LYS A 13 -6.14 7.71 -3.62
CA LYS A 13 -7.01 6.70 -4.25
C LYS A 13 -6.42 5.29 -4.17
N SER A 14 -5.08 5.16 -4.25
CA SER A 14 -4.42 3.87 -4.08
C SER A 14 -4.48 3.40 -2.62
N ARG A 15 -4.29 4.30 -1.64
CA ARG A 15 -4.42 3.99 -0.20
C ARG A 15 -5.83 3.51 0.15
N ASP A 16 -6.85 4.24 -0.30
CA ASP A 16 -8.24 3.89 -0.02
C ASP A 16 -8.61 2.53 -0.63
N ALA A 17 -8.13 2.25 -1.85
CA ALA A 17 -8.34 0.97 -2.50
C ALA A 17 -7.61 -0.18 -1.80
N MET A 18 -6.36 0.00 -1.37
CA MET A 18 -5.61 -1.00 -0.58
C MET A 18 -6.29 -1.28 0.76
N LEU A 19 -6.79 -0.24 1.44
CA LEU A 19 -7.47 -0.38 2.72
C LEU A 19 -8.79 -1.16 2.58
N ASP A 20 -9.59 -0.87 1.56
CA ASP A 20 -10.82 -1.64 1.29
C ASP A 20 -10.50 -3.12 1.00
N GLU A 21 -9.43 -3.38 0.25
CA GLU A 21 -9.01 -4.73 -0.08
C GLU A 21 -8.50 -5.49 1.15
N CYS A 22 -7.74 -4.83 2.03
CA CYS A 22 -7.33 -5.41 3.31
C CYS A 22 -8.53 -5.72 4.22
N LYS A 23 -9.49 -4.79 4.35
CA LYS A 23 -10.73 -5.02 5.12
C LYS A 23 -11.61 -6.13 4.53
N ARG A 24 -11.53 -6.36 3.22
CA ARG A 24 -12.19 -7.51 2.56
C ARG A 24 -11.44 -8.80 2.86
N CYS A 25 -10.11 -8.81 2.81
CA CYS A 25 -9.27 -9.94 3.19
C CYS A 25 -9.50 -10.36 4.65
N GLU A 26 -9.61 -9.42 5.58
CA GLU A 26 -9.92 -9.69 7.00
C GLU A 26 -11.27 -10.41 7.15
N ARG A 27 -12.31 -9.92 6.48
CA ARG A 27 -13.64 -10.55 6.49
C ARG A 27 -13.64 -11.96 5.92
N LEU A 28 -12.69 -12.26 5.03
CA LEU A 28 -12.53 -13.57 4.39
C LEU A 28 -11.55 -14.49 5.14
N GLY A 29 -10.91 -14.01 6.22
CA GLY A 29 -9.88 -14.75 6.96
C GLY A 29 -8.55 -14.89 6.21
N ILE A 30 -8.31 -14.04 5.21
CA ILE A 30 -7.08 -14.02 4.43
C ILE A 30 -6.07 -13.12 5.16
N LEU A 31 -5.07 -13.74 5.78
CA LEU A 31 -4.05 -13.03 6.57
C LEU A 31 -2.92 -12.40 5.73
N TYR A 32 -2.72 -12.83 4.48
CA TYR A 32 -1.58 -12.38 3.67
C TYR A 32 -2.06 -11.54 2.48
N TYR A 33 -1.65 -10.27 2.46
CA TYR A 33 -1.84 -9.37 1.33
C TYR A 33 -0.50 -9.10 0.65
N ASN A 34 -0.31 -9.68 -0.53
CA ASN A 34 0.84 -9.39 -1.39
C ASN A 34 0.51 -8.16 -2.24
N PHE A 35 1.30 -7.11 -2.08
CA PHE A 35 1.15 -5.89 -2.89
C PHE A 35 2.44 -5.62 -3.65
N HIS A 36 2.27 -5.09 -4.85
CA HIS A 36 3.40 -4.55 -5.60
C HIS A 36 3.56 -3.08 -5.20
N PRO A 37 4.76 -2.63 -4.80
CA PRO A 37 5.01 -1.24 -4.35
C PRO A 37 4.76 -0.19 -5.46
N GLY A 38 4.51 -0.63 -6.69
CA GLY A 38 4.30 0.24 -7.84
C GLY A 38 5.62 0.71 -8.44
N SER A 39 5.53 1.46 -9.54
CA SER A 39 6.70 2.05 -10.19
C SER A 39 6.85 3.51 -9.74
N THR A 40 8.08 3.93 -9.48
CA THR A 40 8.46 5.34 -9.26
C THR A 40 8.12 6.23 -10.46
N THR A 41 7.78 5.65 -11.61
CA THR A 41 7.55 6.35 -12.89
C THR A 41 8.72 7.29 -13.29
N GLY A 42 9.90 7.13 -12.68
CA GLY A 42 11.06 8.01 -12.85
C GLY A 42 10.90 9.41 -12.26
N ALA A 43 9.86 9.66 -11.47
CA ALA A 43 9.47 11.00 -11.00
C ALA A 43 9.96 11.34 -9.59
N CYS A 44 10.47 10.36 -8.84
CA CYS A 44 11.04 10.52 -7.50
C CYS A 44 12.24 9.58 -7.32
N THR A 45 13.07 9.84 -6.31
CA THR A 45 14.17 8.94 -5.96
C THR A 45 13.62 7.63 -5.40
N ASN A 46 14.37 6.53 -5.53
CA ASN A 46 13.97 5.24 -4.94
C ASN A 46 13.75 5.35 -3.42
N GLU A 47 14.51 6.21 -2.75
CA GLU A 47 14.41 6.44 -1.30
C GLU A 47 13.10 7.14 -0.92
N ASP A 48 12.66 8.14 -1.69
CA ASP A 48 11.38 8.82 -1.48
C ASP A 48 10.18 7.90 -1.75
N CYS A 49 10.31 7.04 -2.76
CA CYS A 49 9.32 6.00 -3.04
C CYS A 49 9.19 5.02 -1.87
N LEU A 50 10.31 4.50 -1.36
CA LEU A 50 10.34 3.62 -0.20
C LEU A 50 9.71 4.27 1.04
N LYS A 51 10.00 5.55 1.31
CA LYS A 51 9.35 6.31 2.40
C LYS A 51 7.84 6.43 2.21
N THR A 52 7.40 6.67 0.98
CA THR A 52 5.97 6.79 0.64
C THR A 52 5.23 5.46 0.79
N VAL A 53 5.88 4.36 0.37
CA VAL A 53 5.36 3.00 0.52
C VAL A 53 5.29 2.62 2.01
N ALA A 54 6.36 2.87 2.78
CA ALA A 54 6.37 2.62 4.23
C ALA A 54 5.24 3.38 4.95
N ALA A 55 5.08 4.67 4.68
CA ALA A 55 3.99 5.46 5.26
C ALA A 55 2.59 4.98 4.85
N THR A 56 2.47 4.37 3.65
CA THR A 56 1.21 3.77 3.20
C THR A 56 0.93 2.45 3.92
N ILE A 57 1.96 1.63 4.18
CA ILE A 57 1.84 0.41 4.98
C ILE A 57 1.43 0.77 6.41
N ASP A 58 2.12 1.72 7.05
CA ASP A 58 1.79 2.17 8.41
C ASP A 58 0.33 2.63 8.50
N TYR A 59 -0.14 3.42 7.53
CA TYR A 59 -1.54 3.85 7.47
C TYR A 59 -2.52 2.67 7.39
N ILE A 60 -2.22 1.64 6.61
CA ILE A 60 -3.13 0.49 6.49
C ILE A 60 -3.07 -0.39 7.74
N VAL A 61 -1.88 -0.62 8.29
CA VAL A 61 -1.70 -1.37 9.55
C VAL A 61 -2.44 -0.69 10.70
N ASP A 62 -2.37 0.64 10.82
CA ASP A 62 -3.11 1.38 11.84
C ASP A 62 -4.65 1.30 11.66
N ASN A 63 -5.13 0.88 10.50
CA ASN A 63 -6.55 0.80 10.15
C ASN A 63 -7.05 -0.64 9.90
N THR A 64 -6.24 -1.65 10.24
CA THR A 64 -6.55 -3.09 10.11
C THR A 64 -6.06 -3.85 11.35
N ASP A 65 -6.77 -4.90 11.76
CA ASP A 65 -6.50 -5.62 13.01
C ASP A 65 -5.73 -6.94 12.79
N HIS A 66 -5.82 -7.55 11.61
CA HIS A 66 -5.38 -8.94 11.39
C HIS A 66 -4.64 -9.20 10.05
N ILE A 67 -4.10 -8.18 9.39
CA ILE A 67 -3.39 -8.33 8.09
C ILE A 67 -1.86 -8.41 8.30
N ILE A 68 -1.21 -9.39 7.69
CA ILE A 68 0.25 -9.47 7.51
C ILE A 68 0.57 -9.05 6.06
N MET A 69 1.33 -7.97 5.92
CA MET A 69 1.75 -7.44 4.62
C MET A 69 3.12 -7.99 4.23
N GLY A 70 3.21 -8.54 3.01
CA GLY A 70 4.44 -9.04 2.41
C GLY A 70 4.73 -8.35 1.08
N GLU A 71 6.01 -8.03 0.82
CA GLU A 71 6.48 -7.52 -0.46
C GLU A 71 6.98 -8.68 -1.32
N SER A 72 6.47 -8.78 -2.54
CA SER A 72 6.84 -9.82 -3.51
C SER A 72 7.64 -9.20 -4.65
N ASN A 73 8.92 -9.59 -4.72
CA ASN A 73 9.91 -9.16 -5.71
C ASN A 73 9.57 -9.60 -7.15
#